data_AF-A0A9Y3S5R3-F1
#
_entry.id   AF-A0A9Y3S5R3-F1
#
_cell.length_a   1.000
_cell.length_b   1.000
_cell.length_c   1.000
_cell.angle_alpha   90.00
_cell.angle_beta   90.00
_cell.angle_gamma   90.00
#
_symmetry.space_group_name_H-M   'P 1'
#
loop_
_entity.id
_entity.type
_entity.pdbx_description
1 polymer ?
#
loop_
_entity_poly.entity_id
_entity_poly.type
_entity_poly.pdbx_seq_one_letter_code
_entity_poly.pdbx_strand_id
1 'polypeptide(L)'
;MSGDTSTLSWRSMSLTSQSDSSDLSPTAGVHRDVLSQVKIIKVCFLSNSPNLGKNFKLIRCEEGWTVKNLISTVLSSGCVGPEIKYTPCYGLLLKHLKSSEIHWLHPDLTVAELTHRYEQQHLEAEW
;
A
#
# COMPACT_ATOMS: atom_id res chain seq x y z
N MET A 1 -3.66 -43.62 -5.10
CA MET A 1 -2.76 -42.82 -5.95
C MET A 1 -2.72 -41.42 -5.35
N SER A 2 -1.61 -41.08 -4.71
CA SER A 2 -1.35 -39.74 -4.17
C SER A 2 -1.11 -38.75 -5.31
N GLY A 3 -1.56 -37.51 -5.12
CA GLY A 3 -1.37 -36.41 -6.08
C GLY A 3 -1.27 -35.07 -5.36
N ASP A 4 -0.09 -34.83 -4.80
CA ASP A 4 0.66 -33.58 -4.62
C ASP A 4 -0.08 -32.26 -4.30
N THR A 5 -0.04 -31.92 -3.00
CA THR A 5 -0.11 -30.55 -2.48
C THR A 5 1.23 -29.83 -2.70
N SER A 6 1.40 -29.25 -3.89
CA SER A 6 2.50 -28.32 -4.19
C SER A 6 2.36 -27.06 -3.33
N THR A 7 2.96 -27.09 -2.15
CA THR A 7 3.14 -25.95 -1.26
C THR A 7 4.23 -25.06 -1.85
N LEU A 8 3.87 -23.84 -2.25
CA LEU A 8 4.82 -22.84 -2.73
C LEU A 8 5.76 -22.43 -1.60
N SER A 9 6.98 -22.97 -1.62
CA SER A 9 8.07 -22.54 -0.75
C SER A 9 8.80 -21.37 -1.42
N TRP A 10 8.72 -20.19 -0.81
CA TRP A 10 9.57 -19.07 -1.19
C TRP A 10 11.01 -19.41 -0.77
N ARG A 11 11.91 -19.54 -1.74
CA ARG A 11 13.35 -19.63 -1.44
C ARG A 11 13.81 -18.29 -0.88
N SER A 12 14.08 -18.27 0.42
CA SER A 12 14.91 -17.26 1.06
C SER A 12 16.27 -17.25 0.38
N MET A 13 16.64 -16.15 -0.26
CA MET A 13 17.97 -15.96 -0.83
C MET A 13 18.94 -15.63 0.30
N SER A 14 19.62 -16.65 0.82
CA SER A 14 20.81 -16.46 1.65
C SER A 14 21.94 -15.96 0.75
N LEU A 15 22.35 -14.69 0.88
CA LEU A 15 23.62 -14.23 0.32
C LEU A 15 24.77 -14.78 1.17
N THR A 16 25.35 -15.89 0.73
CA THR A 16 26.66 -16.36 1.21
C THR A 16 27.78 -15.58 0.51
N SER A 17 28.33 -14.62 1.26
CA SER A 17 29.76 -14.27 1.38
C SER A 17 30.69 -14.51 0.18
N GLN A 18 31.26 -13.42 -0.34
CA GLN A 18 32.68 -13.40 -0.71
C GLN A 18 33.41 -12.39 0.16
N SER A 19 34.35 -12.93 0.93
CA SER A 19 35.38 -12.26 1.70
C SER A 19 36.48 -11.74 0.78
N ASP A 20 36.84 -10.47 0.91
CA ASP A 20 38.23 -10.07 0.76
C ASP A 20 38.53 -8.91 1.71
N SER A 21 39.63 -9.07 2.44
CA SER A 21 40.10 -8.20 3.51
C SER A 21 40.78 -6.95 2.97
N SER A 22 40.59 -5.80 3.63
CA SER A 22 41.65 -4.88 4.06
C SER A 22 41.05 -3.71 4.86
N ASP A 23 41.62 -3.47 6.04
CA ASP A 23 41.39 -2.35 6.95
C ASP A 23 41.23 -0.99 6.25
N LEU A 24 40.31 -0.15 6.73
CA LEU A 24 40.48 1.29 7.02
C LEU A 24 39.23 1.84 7.75
N SER A 25 39.46 2.79 8.66
CA SER A 25 38.62 3.33 9.75
C SER A 25 37.24 3.97 9.41
N PRO A 26 36.37 4.23 10.40
CA PRO A 26 34.95 4.48 10.20
C PRO A 26 34.65 5.98 9.99
N THR A 27 34.26 6.36 8.77
CA THR A 27 33.56 7.61 8.53
C THR A 27 32.08 7.33 8.38
N ALA A 28 31.31 7.90 9.31
CA ALA A 28 29.86 7.89 9.36
C ALA A 28 29.27 8.32 8.01
N GLY A 29 28.85 7.32 7.23
CA GLY A 29 27.92 7.48 6.12
C GLY A 29 26.68 6.69 6.47
N VAL A 30 25.79 7.26 7.29
CA VAL A 30 24.40 6.79 7.38
C VAL A 30 23.71 7.17 6.06
N HIS A 31 24.16 6.58 4.97
CA HIS A 31 23.33 6.40 3.79
C HIS A 31 22.40 5.24 4.16
N ARG A 32 21.43 5.56 5.02
CA ARG A 32 20.22 4.77 5.14
C ARG A 32 19.72 4.68 3.71
N ASP A 33 19.69 3.49 3.14
CA ASP A 33 19.04 3.21 1.85
C ASP A 33 17.59 3.67 1.97
N VAL A 34 17.34 4.96 1.74
CA VAL A 34 16.02 5.52 1.45
C VAL A 34 15.78 5.20 -0.01
N LEU A 35 15.84 3.92 -0.36
CA LEU A 35 15.14 3.46 -1.53
C LEU A 35 13.68 3.71 -1.17
N SER A 36 13.09 4.79 -1.71
CA SER A 36 11.68 5.12 -1.57
C SER A 36 10.89 3.85 -1.93
N GLN A 37 10.53 3.08 -0.91
CA GLN A 37 9.90 1.79 -1.08
C GLN A 37 8.54 2.09 -1.69
N VAL A 38 8.40 1.74 -2.97
CA VAL A 38 7.18 1.98 -3.72
C VAL A 38 6.03 1.30 -2.98
N LYS A 39 5.08 2.09 -2.48
CA LYS A 39 3.89 1.56 -1.79
C LYS A 39 2.79 1.28 -2.80
N ILE A 40 2.14 0.14 -2.67
CA ILE A 40 0.93 -0.19 -3.43
C ILE A 40 -0.24 -0.15 -2.45
N ILE A 41 -1.21 0.72 -2.72
CA ILE A 41 -2.42 0.84 -1.90
C ILE A 41 -3.59 0.18 -2.65
N LYS A 42 -4.32 -0.68 -1.95
CA LYS A 42 -5.59 -1.23 -2.43
C LYS A 42 -6.73 -0.30 -2.02
N VAL A 43 -7.34 0.39 -2.99
CA VAL A 43 -8.50 1.24 -2.74
C VAL A 43 -9.77 0.52 -3.19
N CYS A 44 -10.66 0.24 -2.23
CA CYS A 44 -11.97 -0.36 -2.48
C CYS A 44 -13.00 0.72 -2.85
N PHE A 45 -13.94 0.39 -3.72
CA PHE A 45 -15.01 1.30 -4.12
C PHE A 45 -16.30 0.53 -4.43
N LEU A 46 -17.41 1.26 -4.42
CA LEU A 46 -18.68 0.76 -4.95
C LEU A 46 -18.70 1.01 -6.45
N SER A 47 -19.07 -0.02 -7.22
CA SER A 47 -19.31 0.10 -8.66
C SER A 47 -20.74 -0.34 -8.95
N ASN A 48 -21.19 -0.14 -10.19
CA ASN A 48 -22.53 -0.54 -10.64
C ASN A 48 -22.71 -2.08 -10.77
N SER A 49 -21.78 -2.86 -10.22
CA SER A 49 -21.88 -4.32 -10.15
C SER A 49 -22.60 -4.73 -8.87
N PRO A 50 -23.33 -5.86 -8.86
CA PRO A 50 -24.07 -6.34 -7.69
C PRO A 50 -23.17 -6.74 -6.50
N ASN A 51 -21.85 -6.71 -6.66
CA ASN A 51 -20.88 -7.06 -5.62
C ASN A 51 -20.49 -5.83 -4.79
N LEU A 52 -21.35 -5.43 -3.85
CA LEU A 52 -21.02 -4.40 -2.84
C LEU A 52 -19.72 -4.79 -2.11
N GLY A 53 -18.70 -3.93 -2.17
CA GLY A 53 -17.46 -4.08 -1.40
C GLY A 53 -16.39 -5.04 -1.96
N LYS A 54 -16.54 -5.58 -3.17
CA LYS A 54 -15.50 -6.43 -3.80
C LYS A 54 -14.65 -5.73 -4.86
N ASN A 55 -15.07 -4.56 -5.33
CA ASN A 55 -14.32 -3.84 -6.35
C ASN A 55 -13.19 -3.04 -5.70
N PHE A 56 -11.99 -3.17 -6.26
CA PHE A 56 -10.83 -2.45 -5.80
C PHE A 56 -9.90 -2.10 -6.96
N LYS A 57 -9.04 -1.13 -6.73
CA LYS A 57 -7.93 -0.78 -7.60
C LYS A 57 -6.64 -0.79 -6.80
N LEU A 58 -5.61 -1.44 -7.34
CA LEU A 58 -4.26 -1.36 -6.82
C LEU A 58 -3.58 -0.13 -7.43
N ILE A 59 -3.11 0.77 -6.58
CA ILE A 59 -2.48 2.02 -6.97
C ILE A 59 -1.03 1.98 -6.51
N ARG A 60 -0.10 2.01 -7.48
CA ARG A 60 1.32 2.24 -7.21
C ARG A 60 1.49 3.73 -6.89
N CYS A 61 1.91 4.02 -5.67
CA CYS A 61 2.08 5.39 -5.18
C CYS A 61 3.48 5.92 -5.49
N GLU A 62 3.59 7.23 -5.69
CA GLU A 62 4.87 7.93 -5.79
C GLU A 62 5.15 8.70 -4.49
N GLU A 63 6.37 9.22 -4.39
CA GLU A 63 6.78 10.00 -3.24
C GLU A 63 5.96 11.29 -3.11
N GLY A 64 5.57 11.62 -1.87
CA GLY A 64 4.76 12.81 -1.57
C GLY A 64 3.28 12.71 -1.95
N TRP A 65 2.80 11.57 -2.49
CA TRP A 65 1.38 11.39 -2.80
C TRP A 65 0.51 11.50 -1.55
N THR A 66 -0.64 12.12 -1.71
CA THR A 66 -1.66 12.27 -0.67
C THR A 66 -2.89 11.42 -0.95
N VAL A 67 -3.78 11.33 0.04
CA VAL A 67 -5.11 10.70 -0.10
C VAL A 67 -5.89 11.29 -1.28
N LYS A 68 -5.78 12.59 -1.54
CA LYS A 68 -6.39 13.24 -2.71
C LYS A 68 -5.88 12.67 -4.04
N ASN A 69 -4.59 12.32 -4.13
CA ASN A 69 -4.04 11.65 -5.32
C ASN A 69 -4.69 10.28 -5.51
N LEU A 70 -4.80 9.47 -4.44
CA LEU A 70 -5.45 8.16 -4.50
C LEU A 70 -6.89 8.23 -4.99
N ILE A 71 -7.69 9.14 -4.41
CA ILE A 71 -9.08 9.37 -4.83
C ILE A 71 -9.10 9.76 -6.30
N SER A 72 -8.28 10.73 -6.71
CA SER A 72 -8.23 11.20 -8.09
C SER A 72 -7.88 10.08 -9.08
N THR A 73 -6.94 9.19 -8.73
CA THR A 73 -6.57 8.02 -9.55
C THR A 73 -7.70 7.01 -9.70
N VAL A 74 -8.49 6.78 -8.65
CA VAL A 74 -9.67 5.90 -8.74
C VAL A 74 -10.72 6.53 -9.66
N LEU A 75 -11.07 7.80 -9.42
CA LEU A 75 -12.11 8.50 -10.19
C LEU A 75 -11.74 8.64 -11.68
N SER A 76 -10.50 9.04 -11.98
CA SER A 76 -10.03 9.21 -13.36
C SER A 76 -9.94 7.92 -14.15
N SER A 77 -9.92 6.77 -13.46
CA SER A 77 -9.86 5.48 -14.13
C SER A 77 -11.18 4.94 -14.66
N GLY A 78 -12.28 5.64 -14.38
CA GLY A 78 -13.62 5.24 -14.84
C GLY A 78 -14.22 4.03 -14.13
N CYS A 79 -13.52 3.41 -13.17
CA CYS A 79 -13.99 2.21 -12.49
C CYS A 79 -15.17 2.45 -11.53
N VAL A 80 -15.39 3.71 -11.14
CA VAL A 80 -16.54 4.15 -10.32
C VAL A 80 -17.74 4.56 -11.19
N GLY A 81 -17.52 4.84 -12.47
CA GLY A 81 -18.53 5.28 -13.42
C GLY A 81 -18.01 6.39 -14.35
N PRO A 82 -18.67 6.61 -15.50
CA PRO A 82 -18.34 7.70 -16.40
C PRO A 82 -18.81 9.06 -15.86
N GLU A 83 -18.23 10.15 -16.38
CA GLU A 83 -18.74 11.52 -16.23
C GLU A 83 -18.98 12.01 -14.79
N ILE A 84 -18.06 11.71 -13.87
CA ILE A 84 -18.14 12.15 -12.48
C ILE A 84 -18.09 13.69 -12.40
N LYS A 85 -19.21 14.30 -11.99
CA LYS A 85 -19.36 15.77 -11.90
C LYS A 85 -18.83 16.35 -10.59
N TYR A 86 -19.02 15.65 -9.48
CA TYR A 86 -18.74 16.15 -8.13
C TYR A 86 -17.56 15.42 -7.49
N THR A 87 -16.37 15.55 -8.08
CA THR A 87 -15.14 14.95 -7.54
C THR A 87 -14.83 15.35 -6.09
N PRO A 88 -15.14 16.58 -5.59
CA PRO A 88 -14.86 16.94 -4.20
C PRO A 88 -15.74 16.21 -3.17
N CYS A 89 -16.81 15.54 -3.60
CA CYS A 89 -17.70 14.79 -2.70
C CYS A 89 -17.15 13.41 -2.32
N TYR A 90 -16.03 12.99 -2.90
CA TYR A 90 -15.42 11.71 -2.58
C TYR A 90 -14.43 11.87 -1.42
N GLY A 91 -14.52 10.94 -0.47
CA GLY A 91 -13.56 10.79 0.63
C GLY A 91 -13.03 9.37 0.68
N LEU A 92 -11.98 9.16 1.47
CA LEU A 92 -11.40 7.85 1.69
C LEU A 92 -11.57 7.46 3.17
N LEU A 93 -12.05 6.23 3.38
CA LEU A 93 -12.28 5.64 4.69
C LEU A 93 -11.31 4.47 4.87
N LEU A 94 -10.58 4.45 5.99
CA LEU A 94 -9.79 3.32 6.44
C LEU A 94 -10.59 2.55 7.51
N LYS A 95 -10.64 1.22 7.42
CA LYS A 95 -11.42 0.39 8.33
C LYS A 95 -10.59 -0.77 8.84
N HIS A 96 -10.46 -0.91 10.15
CA HIS A 96 -9.87 -2.11 10.73
C HIS A 96 -10.87 -3.27 10.59
N LEU A 97 -10.46 -4.38 9.97
CA LEU A 97 -11.31 -5.51 9.62
C LEU A 97 -11.67 -6.40 10.82
N LYS A 98 -10.88 -6.35 11.90
CA LYS A 98 -11.07 -7.17 13.09
C LYS A 98 -11.75 -6.43 14.25
N SER A 99 -12.07 -5.14 14.09
CA SER A 99 -12.75 -4.34 15.10
C SER A 99 -13.77 -3.37 14.49
N SER A 100 -14.35 -2.50 15.30
CA SER A 100 -15.23 -1.41 14.85
C SER A 100 -14.47 -0.12 14.51
N GLU A 101 -13.14 -0.13 14.54
CA GLU A 101 -12.30 1.03 14.30
C GLU A 101 -12.37 1.51 12.84
N ILE A 102 -12.64 2.80 12.67
CA ILE A 102 -12.85 3.45 11.38
C ILE A 102 -12.23 4.86 11.42
N HIS A 103 -11.50 5.22 10.37
CA HIS A 103 -10.85 6.53 10.23
C HIS A 103 -11.17 7.16 8.88
N TRP A 104 -11.75 8.37 8.90
CA TRP A 104 -11.81 9.21 7.70
C TRP A 104 -10.45 9.85 7.46
N LEU A 105 -9.91 9.64 6.26
CA LEU A 105 -8.59 10.11 5.90
C LEU A 105 -8.69 11.52 5.33
N HIS A 106 -7.90 12.45 5.90
CA HIS A 106 -7.83 13.82 5.40
C HIS A 106 -7.22 13.83 3.98
N PRO A 107 -7.76 14.62 3.01
CA PRO A 107 -7.26 14.63 1.64
C PRO A 107 -5.77 14.95 1.49
N ASP A 108 -5.23 15.78 2.40
CA ASP A 108 -3.82 16.20 2.38
C ASP A 108 -2.89 15.28 3.17
N LEU A 109 -3.41 14.23 3.83
CA LEU A 109 -2.58 13.23 4.49
C LEU A 109 -1.74 12.49 3.45
N THR A 110 -0.43 12.42 3.64
CA THR A 110 0.46 11.70 2.73
C THR A 110 0.34 10.18 2.90
N VAL A 111 0.66 9.42 1.86
CA VAL A 111 0.70 7.95 1.94
C VAL A 111 1.77 7.50 2.96
N ALA A 112 2.89 8.22 3.07
CA ALA A 112 3.93 7.90 4.05
C ALA A 112 3.45 8.10 5.50
N GLU A 113 2.74 9.20 5.79
CA GLU A 113 2.16 9.43 7.12
C GLU A 113 1.05 8.42 7.41
N LEU A 114 0.20 8.10 6.42
CA LEU A 114 -0.85 7.10 6.52
C LEU A 114 -0.26 5.74 6.95
N THR A 115 0.70 5.22 6.19
CA THR A 115 1.30 3.91 6.46
C THR A 115 2.01 3.91 7.81
N HIS A 116 2.85 4.92 8.07
CA HIS A 116 3.56 5.04 9.34
C HIS A 116 2.60 5.03 10.54
N ARG A 117 1.48 5.76 10.46
CA ARG A 117 0.55 5.89 11.58
C ARG A 117 -0.27 4.63 11.84
N TYR A 118 -0.74 3.96 10.80
CA TYR A 118 -1.73 2.88 10.95
C TYR A 118 -1.10 1.49 10.95
N GLU A 119 0.02 1.29 10.25
CA GLU A 119 0.74 0.00 10.25
C GLU A 119 1.51 -0.26 11.55
N GLN A 120 1.76 0.79 12.34
CA GLN A 120 2.27 0.65 13.71
C GLN A 120 1.23 0.09 14.69
N GLN A 121 -0.06 0.21 14.37
CA GLN A 121 -1.15 -0.20 15.26
C GLN A 121 -1.60 -1.63 14.95
N HIS A 122 -1.86 -1.92 13.67
CA HIS A 122 -2.29 -3.23 13.18
C HIS A 122 -1.58 -3.56 11.86
N LEU A 123 -1.50 -4.84 11.50
CA LEU A 123 -0.87 -5.30 10.26
C LEU A 123 -1.62 -4.77 9.02
N GLU A 124 -0.92 -4.57 7.90
CA GLU A 124 -1.49 -4.08 6.64
C GLU A 124 -2.74 -4.87 6.19
N ALA A 125 -2.71 -6.20 6.32
CA ALA A 125 -3.81 -7.07 5.90
C ALA A 125 -5.05 -6.99 6.81
N GLU A 126 -4.96 -6.27 7.92
CA GLU A 126 -6.06 -6.03 8.84
C GLU A 126 -6.80 -4.73 8.53
N TRP A 127 -6.28 -3.89 7.63
CA TRP A 127 -6.90 -2.64 7.19
C TRP A 127 -7.68 -2.76 5.87
#